data_AF-A0A662A2N5-F1
#
_entry.id   AF-A0A662A2N5-F1
#
_cell.length_a   1.000
_cell.length_b   1.000
_cell.length_c   1.000
_cell.angle_alpha   90.00
_cell.angle_beta   90.00
_cell.angle_gamma   90.00
#
_symmetry.space_group_name_H-M   'P 1'
#
loop_
_entity.id
_entity.type
_entity.pdbx_description
1 polymer ?
#
loop_
_entity_poly.entity_id
_entity_poly.type
_entity_poly.pdbx_seq_one_letter_code
_entity_poly.pdbx_strand_id
1 'polypeptide(L)' 'MISTAEVVPNEKVKDEYIHTWCKNDQEKWSGCKRFITKAELGFCPDFVVPDTALSIDEIVDKFEEES' A
#
# COMPACT_ATOMS: atom_id res chain seq x y z
N MET A 1 23.88 5.45 4.78
CA MET A 1 23.05 5.17 5.96
C MET A 1 21.75 5.93 5.74
N ILE A 2 20.66 5.23 5.43
CA ILE A 2 19.36 5.89 5.22
C ILE A 2 18.73 6.00 6.60
N SER A 3 18.76 7.20 7.18
CA SER A 3 17.93 7.55 8.33
C SER A 3 16.52 7.81 7.82
N THR A 4 15.62 6.85 8.01
CA THR A 4 14.17 7.06 7.79
C THR A 4 13.43 6.64 9.06
N ALA A 5 13.64 7.44 10.11
CA ALA A 5 12.71 7.52 11.22
C ALA A 5 11.72 8.66 10.93
N GLU A 6 10.96 8.57 9.84
CA GLU A 6 9.68 9.27 9.78
C GLU A 6 8.68 8.41 10.54
N VAL A 7 8.77 8.53 11.86
CA VAL A 7 7.86 7.94 12.83
C VAL A 7 6.47 8.42 12.46
N VAL A 8 5.53 7.50 12.19
CA VAL A 8 4.10 7.85 12.10
C VAL A 8 3.78 8.63 13.38
N PRO A 9 3.49 9.94 13.30
CA PRO A 9 3.45 10.81 14.48
C PRO A 9 2.31 10.46 15.44
N ASN A 10 1.43 9.55 15.03
CA ASN A 10 0.26 9.11 15.76
C ASN A 10 0.22 7.57 15.83
N GLU A 11 0.60 7.01 16.99
CA GLU A 11 0.58 5.57 17.24
C GLU A 11 -0.81 4.95 17.02
N LYS A 12 -1.89 5.70 17.29
CA LYS A 12 -3.25 5.23 17.05
C LYS A 12 -3.53 4.98 15.56
N VAL A 13 -3.09 5.89 14.70
CA VAL A 13 -3.25 5.76 13.24
C VAL A 13 -2.46 4.55 12.73
N LYS A 14 -1.25 4.35 13.26
CA LYS A 14 -0.44 3.16 12.94
C LYS A 14 -1.14 1.88 13.36
N ASP A 15 -1.69 1.83 14.57
CA ASP A 15 -2.40 0.65 15.07
C ASP A 15 -3.67 0.37 14.27
N GLU A 16 -4.48 1.39 13.98
CA GLU A 16 -5.67 1.27 13.13
C GLU A 16 -5.31 0.75 11.73
N TYR A 17 -4.21 1.23 11.16
CA TYR A 17 -3.69 0.78 9.88
C TYR A 17 -3.30 -0.71 9.90
N ILE A 18 -2.49 -1.12 10.88
CA ILE A 18 -2.07 -2.52 11.05
C ILE A 18 -3.29 -3.42 11.28
N HIS A 19 -4.23 -2.99 12.12
CA HIS A 19 -5.43 -3.77 12.40
C HIS A 19 -6.36 -3.87 11.20
N THR A 20 -6.41 -2.86 10.34
CA THR A 20 -7.24 -2.86 9.13
C THR A 20 -6.66 -3.73 8.02
N TRP A 21 -5.36 -3.65 7.79
CA TRP A 21 -4.74 -4.26 6.60
C TRP A 21 -3.89 -5.50 6.89
N CYS A 22 -3.36 -5.67 8.11
CA CYS A 22 -2.46 -6.77 8.44
C CYS A 22 -3.09 -7.84 9.35
N LYS A 23 -4.00 -7.44 10.26
CA LYS A 23 -4.63 -8.35 11.24
C LYS A 23 -6.12 -8.62 10.99
N ASN A 24 -6.66 -8.14 9.87
CA ASN A 24 -8.08 -8.29 9.54
C ASN A 24 -8.32 -9.52 8.65
N ASP A 25 -9.59 -9.89 8.51
CA ASP A 25 -10.04 -11.02 7.71
C ASP A 25 -9.91 -10.76 6.21
N GLN A 26 -10.14 -11.83 5.42
CA GLN A 26 -9.96 -11.87 3.97
C GLN A 26 -10.73 -10.76 3.21
N GLU A 27 -11.82 -10.25 3.78
CA GLU A 27 -12.60 -9.15 3.20
C GLU A 27 -11.75 -7.89 3.01
N LYS A 28 -10.98 -7.47 4.02
CA LYS A 28 -10.12 -6.29 3.90
C LYS A 28 -8.93 -6.52 2.99
N TRP A 29 -8.42 -7.74 2.93
CA TRP A 29 -7.36 -8.10 1.99
C TRP A 29 -7.78 -7.93 0.54
N SER A 30 -9.05 -8.18 0.22
CA SER A 30 -9.58 -7.98 -1.13
C SER A 30 -9.58 -6.50 -1.56
N GLY A 31 -9.63 -5.57 -0.61
CA GLY A 31 -9.52 -4.13 -0.85
C GLY A 31 -8.09 -3.58 -0.80
N CYS A 32 -7.10 -4.41 -0.45
CA CYS A 32 -5.72 -3.98 -0.27
C CYS A 32 -5.08 -3.72 -1.63
N LYS A 33 -4.72 -2.46 -1.91
CA LYS A 33 -4.13 -2.05 -3.19
C LYS A 33 -2.87 -2.82 -3.53
N ARG A 34 -2.00 -3.11 -2.54
CA ARG A 34 -0.80 -3.95 -2.78
C ARG A 34 -1.15 -5.33 -3.32
N PHE A 35 -2.21 -5.95 -2.80
CA PHE A 35 -2.62 -7.27 -3.24
C PHE A 35 -3.23 -7.21 -4.64
N ILE A 36 -4.14 -6.26 -4.86
CA ILE A 36 -4.81 -6.07 -6.16
C ILE A 36 -3.76 -5.75 -7.24
N THR A 37 -2.87 -4.79 -7.01
CA THR A 37 -1.79 -4.43 -7.95
C THR A 37 -0.90 -5.62 -8.26
N LYS A 38 -0.52 -6.42 -7.26
CA LYS A 38 0.29 -7.63 -7.50
C LYS A 38 -0.45 -8.67 -8.34
N ALA A 39 -1.76 -8.82 -8.15
CA ALA A 39 -2.56 -9.75 -8.92
C ALA A 39 -2.68 -9.31 -10.39
N GLU A 40 -2.85 -8.02 -10.64
CA GLU A 40 -3.00 -7.44 -11.98
C GLU A 40 -1.67 -7.34 -12.75
N LEU A 41 -0.61 -6.85 -12.10
CA LEU A 41 0.67 -6.55 -12.76
C LEU A 41 1.70 -7.69 -12.62
N GLY A 42 1.45 -8.67 -11.75
CA GLY A 42 2.42 -9.71 -11.39
C GLY A 42 3.51 -9.24 -10.42
N PHE A 43 3.58 -7.94 -10.11
CA PHE A 43 4.47 -7.35 -9.12
C PHE A 43 3.78 -6.16 -8.42
N CYS A 44 4.39 -5.66 -7.34
CA CYS A 44 3.87 -4.51 -6.60
C CYS A 44 5.01 -3.49 -6.45
N PRO A 45 4.89 -2.30 -7.05
CA PRO A 45 5.84 -1.22 -6.83
C PRO A 45 5.91 -0.82 -5.35
N ASP A 46 7.07 -0.33 -4.91
CA ASP A 46 7.31 0.00 -3.49
C ASP A 46 6.45 1.16 -2.98
N PHE A 47 6.03 2.07 -3.86
CA PHE A 47 5.19 3.22 -3.52
C PHE A 47 3.72 2.84 -3.25
N VAL A 48 3.30 1.62 -3.59
CA VAL A 48 1.91 1.17 -3.37
C VAL A 48 1.77 0.72 -1.92
N VAL A 49 0.87 1.38 -1.18
CA VAL A 49 0.46 1.00 0.18
C VAL A 49 -0.99 0.47 0.17
N PRO A 50 -1.39 -0.36 1.14
CA PRO A 50 -2.72 -0.96 1.21
C PRO A 50 -3.92 -0.05 0.91
N ASP A 51 -3.86 1.21 1.35
CA ASP A 51 -4.89 2.23 1.25
C ASP A 51 -4.55 3.36 0.28
N THR A 52 -3.60 3.14 -0.64
CA THR A 52 -3.27 4.13 -1.68
C THR A 52 -4.53 4.59 -2.42
N ALA A 53 -4.70 5.92 -2.54
CA ALA A 53 -5.86 6.51 -3.20
C ALA A 53 -5.91 6.28 -4.73
N LEU A 54 -4.78 5.91 -5.33
CA LEU A 54 -4.66 5.62 -6.76
C LEU A 54 -5.47 4.37 -7.17
N SER A 55 -6.07 4.44 -8.34
CA SER A 55 -6.57 3.29 -9.09
C SER A 55 -5.42 2.42 -9.60
N ILE A 56 -5.74 1.24 -10.14
CA ILE A 56 -4.71 0.35 -10.69
C ILE A 56 -4.08 0.98 -11.94
N ASP A 57 -4.88 1.60 -12.80
CA ASP A 57 -4.40 2.28 -14.00
C ASP A 57 -3.44 3.42 -13.65
N GLU A 58 -3.81 4.27 -12.67
CA GLU A 58 -2.91 5.35 -12.19
C GLU A 58 -1.61 4.83 -11.56
N ILE A 59 -1.63 3.64 -10.96
CA ILE A 59 -0.41 3.00 -10.44
C ILE A 59 0.50 2.56 -11.59
N VAL A 60 -0.07 2.06 -12.68
CA VAL A 60 0.68 1.68 -13.89
C VAL A 60 1.29 2.92 -14.53
N ASP A 61 0.47 3.93 -14.80
CA ASP A 61 0.91 5.18 -15.42
C ASP A 61 2.07 5.80 -14.63
N LYS A 62 1.92 5.88 -13.31
CA LYS A 62 2.98 6.40 -12.44
C LYS A 62 4.27 5.58 -12.49
N PHE A 63 4.16 4.25 -12.52
CA PHE A 63 5.34 3.38 -12.60
C PHE A 63 6.08 3.57 -13.93
N GLU A 64 5.35 3.72 -15.03
CA GLU A 64 5.93 3.98 -16.35
C GLU A 64 6.60 5.37 -16.45
N GLU A 65 6.02 6.40 -15.81
CA GLU A 65 6.62 7.74 -15.75
C GLU A 65 7.94 7.80 -14.97
N GLU A 66 8.09 6.96 -13.93
CA GLU A 66 9.27 6.92 -13.06
C GLU A 66 10.37 5.94 -13.57
N SER A 67 10.13 5.20 -14.66
CA SER A 67 11.02 4.18 -15.24
C SER A 67 11.87 4.69 -16.41
#